data_AF-A0A101DBV6-F1
#
_entry.id   AF-A0A101DBV6-F1
#
_cell.length_a   1.000
_cell.length_b   1.000
_cell.length_c   1.000
_cell.angle_alpha   90.00
_cell.angle_beta   90.00
_cell.angle_gamma   90.00
#
_symmetry.space_group_name_H-M   'P 1'
#
loop_
_entity.id
_entity.type
_entity.pdbx_description
1 polymer ?
#
loop_
_entity_poly.entity_id
_entity_poly.type
_entity_poly.pdbx_seq_one_letter_code
_entity_poly.pdbx_strand_id
1 'polypeptide(L)' 'EEIRRQRGWSVRELNEELERRRRVLEFMLSNGIRMFKDVSAVIHTYQVNPERAMKRLGVEEL' A
#
# COMPACT_ATOMS: atom_id res chain seq x y z
N GLU A 1 -14.61 5.20 -8.00
CA GLU A 1 -15.80 5.82 -7.37
C GLU A 1 -16.58 4.85 -6.46
N GLU A 2 -16.84 3.61 -6.87
CA GLU A 2 -17.58 2.62 -6.04
C GLU A 2 -16.90 2.30 -4.70
N ILE A 3 -15.60 2.04 -4.69
CA ILE A 3 -14.81 1.73 -3.47
C ILE A 3 -14.90 2.88 -2.46
N ARG A 4 -14.82 4.12 -2.94
CA ARG A 4 -14.92 5.33 -2.12
C ARG A 4 -16.27 5.40 -1.42
N ARG A 5 -17.35 5.15 -2.16
CA ARG A 5 -18.73 5.15 -1.64
C ARG A 5 -18.96 4.05 -0.61
N GLN A 6 -18.49 2.83 -0.89
CA GLN A 6 -18.62 1.69 0.03
C GLN A 6 -17.85 1.90 1.34
N ARG A 7 -16.72 2.61 1.32
CA ARG A 7 -15.87 2.85 2.48
C ARG A 7 -16.10 4.20 3.18
N GLY A 8 -17.01 5.02 2.66
CA GLY A 8 -17.27 6.36 3.19
C GLY A 8 -16.10 7.34 3.00
N TRP A 9 -15.20 7.07 2.07
CA TRP A 9 -14.03 7.92 1.84
C TRP A 9 -14.38 9.21 1.09
N SER A 10 -13.65 10.27 1.38
CA SER A 10 -13.50 11.44 0.51
C SER A 10 -12.66 11.08 -0.72
N VAL A 11 -12.67 11.96 -1.73
CA VAL A 11 -11.79 11.82 -2.90
C VAL A 11 -10.32 11.89 -2.49
N ARG A 12 -10.02 12.73 -1.49
CA ARG A 12 -8.69 12.88 -0.92
C ARG A 12 -8.19 11.56 -0.31
N GLU A 13 -8.98 10.93 0.56
CA GLU A 13 -8.61 9.65 1.19
C GLU A 13 -8.43 8.52 0.16
N LEU A 14 -9.24 8.51 -0.90
CA LEU A 14 -9.03 7.57 -2.00
C LEU A 14 -7.68 7.79 -2.67
N ASN A 15 -7.32 9.04 -2.96
CA ASN A 15 -6.05 9.37 -3.60
C ASN A 15 -4.86 9.06 -2.67
N GLU A 16 -4.96 9.37 -1.38
CA GLU A 16 -3.95 9.01 -0.38
C GLU A 16 -3.72 7.50 -0.35
N GLU A 17 -4.78 6.69 -0.35
CA GLU A 17 -4.67 5.23 -0.37
C GLU A 17 -4.06 4.70 -1.68
N LEU A 18 -4.41 5.30 -2.83
CA LEU A 18 -3.77 4.95 -4.11
C LEU A 18 -2.27 5.25 -4.08
N GLU A 19 -1.87 6.39 -3.51
CA GLU A 19 -0.46 6.76 -3.41
C GLU A 19 0.33 5.89 -2.44
N ARG A 20 -0.27 5.49 -1.31
CA ARG A 20 0.36 4.51 -0.41
C ARG A 20 0.59 3.18 -1.12
N ARG A 21 -0.40 2.68 -1.86
CA ARG A 21 -0.27 1.44 -2.63
C ARG A 21 0.79 1.55 -3.72
N ARG A 22 0.87 2.67 -4.44
CA ARG A 22 1.92 2.91 -5.43
C ARG A 22 3.30 2.81 -4.80
N ARG A 23 3.52 3.48 -3.65
CA ARG A 23 4.79 3.42 -2.91
C ARG A 23 5.19 2.02 -2.48
N VAL A 24 4.24 1.19 -2.05
CA VAL A 24 4.50 -0.22 -1.71
C VAL A 24 4.96 -1.01 -2.93
N LEU A 25 4.32 -0.81 -4.09
CA LEU A 25 4.73 -1.45 -5.34
C LEU A 25 6.13 -0.98 -5.79
N GLU A 26 6.41 0.31 -5.68
CA GLU A 26 7.72 0.89 -6.01
C GLU A 26 8.83 0.40 -5.09
N PHE A 27 8.54 0.26 -3.79
CA PHE A 27 9.46 -0.37 -2.83
C PHE A 27 9.80 -1.80 -3.24
N MET A 28 8.80 -2.60 -3.61
CA MET A 28 9.03 -3.98 -4.05
C MET A 28 9.91 -4.00 -5.30
N LEU A 29 9.64 -3.10 -6.26
CA LEU A 29 10.42 -2.99 -7.48
C LEU A 29 11.87 -2.60 -7.20
N SER A 30 12.11 -1.57 -6.38
CA SER A 30 13.45 -1.05 -6.08
C SER A 30 14.31 -2.02 -5.27
N ASN A 31 13.68 -2.87 -4.45
CA ASN A 31 14.35 -3.90 -3.65
C ASN A 31 14.40 -5.28 -4.35
N GLY A 32 13.94 -5.39 -5.60
CA GLY A 32 13.99 -6.65 -6.36
C GLY A 32 13.04 -7.75 -5.85
N ILE A 33 12.00 -7.40 -5.11
CA ILE A 33 10.99 -8.32 -4.60
C ILE A 33 10.06 -8.74 -5.76
N ARG A 34 10.39 -9.87 -6.40
CA ARG A 34 9.70 -10.37 -7.62
C ARG A 34 9.14 -11.78 -7.47
N MET A 35 9.57 -12.52 -6.45
CA MET A 35 9.08 -13.87 -6.20
C MET A 35 7.65 -13.82 -5.67
N PHE A 36 6.78 -14.66 -6.23
CA PHE A 36 5.35 -14.69 -5.90
C PHE A 36 5.09 -14.75 -4.39
N LYS A 37 5.84 -15.57 -3.65
CA LYS A 37 5.69 -15.71 -2.19
C LYS A 37 6.00 -14.41 -1.46
N ASP A 38 7.06 -13.73 -1.85
CA ASP A 38 7.51 -12.50 -1.18
C ASP A 38 6.59 -11.32 -1.52
N VAL A 39 6.17 -11.20 -2.79
CA VAL A 39 5.17 -10.23 -3.22
C VAL A 39 3.86 -10.44 -2.46
N SER A 40 3.39 -11.68 -2.34
CA SER A 40 2.16 -12.01 -1.61
C SER A 40 2.28 -11.66 -0.12
N ALA A 41 3.44 -11.90 0.49
CA ALA A 41 3.68 -11.55 1.89
C ALA A 41 3.63 -10.03 2.12
N VAL A 42 4.23 -9.23 1.23
CA VAL A 42 4.17 -7.76 1.32
C VAL A 42 2.73 -7.25 1.15
N ILE A 43 2.01 -7.73 0.13
CA ILE A 43 0.61 -7.33 -0.12
C ILE A 43 -0.27 -7.69 1.08
N HIS A 44 -0.18 -8.92 1.59
CA HIS A 44 -0.95 -9.36 2.74
C HIS A 44 -0.64 -8.51 3.99
N THR A 45 0.63 -8.20 4.23
CA THR A 45 1.05 -7.36 5.36
C THR A 45 0.42 -5.96 5.27
N TYR A 46 0.41 -5.36 4.07
CA TYR A 46 -0.25 -4.07 3.84
C TYR A 46 -1.76 -4.16 4.03
N GLN A 47 -2.43 -5.21 3.53
CA GLN A 47 -3.87 -5.38 3.68
C GLN A 47 -4.32 -5.54 5.14
N VAL A 48 -3.50 -6.20 5.97
CA VAL A 48 -3.79 -6.43 7.40
C VAL A 48 -3.60 -5.15 8.22
N ASN A 49 -2.52 -4.42 7.99
CA ASN A 49 -2.22 -3.19 8.73
C ASN A 49 -1.35 -2.25 7.86
N PRO A 50 -1.99 -1.36 7.08
CA PRO A 50 -1.30 -0.45 6.18
C PRO A 50 -0.27 0.42 6.92
N GLU A 51 -0.63 0.97 8.08
CA GLU A 51 0.21 1.89 8.84
C GLU A 51 1.51 1.21 9.30
N ARG A 52 1.40 0.01 9.87
CA ARG A 52 2.56 -0.78 10.30
C ARG A 52 3.40 -1.24 9.11
N ALA A 53 2.76 -1.57 7.97
CA ALA A 53 3.48 -1.95 6.77
C ALA A 53 4.29 -0.77 6.22
N MET A 54 3.66 0.40 6.04
CA MET A 54 4.33 1.61 5.57
C MET A 54 5.53 1.99 6.44
N LYS A 55 5.38 1.90 7.77
CA LYS A 55 6.47 2.11 8.73
C LYS A 55 7.65 1.17 8.54
N ARG A 56 7.37 -0.12 8.37
CA ARG A 56 8.41 -1.15 8.19
C ARG A 56 9.14 -1.02 6.87
N LEU A 57 8.44 -0.61 5.82
CA LEU A 57 8.98 -0.41 4.49
C LEU A 57 9.75 0.92 4.38
N GLY A 58 9.62 1.82 5.34
CA GLY A 58 10.26 3.14 5.32
C GLY A 58 9.71 4.05 4.21
N VAL A 59 8.44 3.86 3.82
CA VAL A 59 7.79 4.61 2.72
C VAL A 59 6.72 5.60 3.21
N GLU A 60 6.77 5.97 4.49
CA GLU A 60 5.87 6.96 5.11
C GLU A 60 5.96 8.33 4.39
N GLU A 61 4.92 9.17 4.52
CA GLU A 61 5.02 10.59 4.13
C GLU A 61 5.95 11.31 5.11
N LEU A 62 6.84 12.17 4.59
CA LEU A 62 7.53 13.20 5.37
C LEU A 62 6.55 14.27 5.82
#